data_AF-A0A854BHU1-F1
#
_entry.id   AF-A0A854BHU1-F1
#
_cell.length_a   1.000
_cell.length_b   1.000
_cell.length_c   1.000
_cell.angle_alpha   90.00
_cell.angle_beta   90.00
_cell.angle_gamma   90.00
#
_symmetry.space_group_name_H-M   'P 1'
#
loop_
_entity.id
_entity.type
_entity.pdbx_description
1 polymer ?
#
loop_
_entity_poly.entity_id
_entity_poly.type
_entity_poly.pdbx_seq_one_letter_code
_entity_poly.pdbx_strand_id
1 'polypeptide(L)'
;MKKKRPVLQDVADRVGVTKMTVSRFLRNPEQVSVALRGKIAAALDELGYIPNRAPDILSNATSRAIGVLLPSLTNQVFAEVLRGIESVTDAHGYQTMLAHYGYKPEMEQERLESMLSWNIDGLILTERTHTPRTLKMIEVAGIPVVELMDSKSPCLDIAVGFDNFEAARQMTTAIIARGHRHIAYLGARLDERTIIKQKGYEQAMLDA
;
A
#
# COMPACT_ATOMS: atom_id res chain seq x y z
N MET A 1 -37.01 6.18 1.94
CA MET A 1 -36.75 4.93 1.17
C MET A 1 -35.27 4.88 0.80
N LYS A 2 -34.57 3.74 1.02
CA LYS A 2 -33.20 3.56 0.51
C LYS A 2 -33.25 3.59 -1.03
N LYS A 3 -32.47 4.47 -1.67
CA LYS A 3 -32.29 4.42 -3.13
C LYS A 3 -31.69 3.06 -3.50
N LYS A 4 -32.35 2.33 -4.41
CA LYS A 4 -31.85 1.04 -4.90
C LYS A 4 -30.73 1.30 -5.89
N ARG A 5 -29.55 0.71 -5.68
CA ARG A 5 -28.45 0.78 -6.64
C ARG A 5 -28.83 -0.03 -7.90
N PRO A 6 -28.58 0.50 -9.10
CA PRO A 6 -28.76 -0.25 -10.34
C PRO A 6 -27.92 -1.53 -10.32
N VAL A 7 -28.48 -2.62 -10.80
CA VAL A 7 -27.82 -3.91 -10.97
C VAL A 7 -27.51 -4.17 -12.45
N LEU A 8 -26.66 -5.15 -12.73
CA LEU A 8 -26.24 -5.48 -14.10
C LEU A 8 -27.45 -5.82 -15.00
N GLN A 9 -28.54 -6.34 -14.40
CA GLN A 9 -29.79 -6.60 -15.12
C GLN A 9 -30.42 -5.31 -15.67
N ASP A 10 -30.42 -4.23 -14.89
CA ASP A 10 -31.08 -2.98 -15.28
C ASP A 10 -30.42 -2.37 -16.54
N VAL A 11 -29.09 -2.51 -16.65
CA VAL A 11 -28.32 -2.11 -17.85
C VAL A 11 -28.67 -3.00 -19.04
N ALA A 12 -28.74 -4.31 -18.83
CA ALA A 12 -29.07 -5.29 -19.86
C ALA A 12 -30.47 -5.04 -20.45
N ASP A 13 -31.45 -4.82 -19.58
CA ASP A 13 -32.84 -4.52 -19.95
C ASP A 13 -32.95 -3.19 -20.72
N ARG A 14 -32.20 -2.17 -20.30
CA ARG A 14 -32.19 -0.87 -20.98
C ARG A 14 -31.65 -0.93 -22.40
N VAL A 15 -30.62 -1.73 -22.62
CA VAL A 15 -29.96 -1.87 -23.94
C VAL A 15 -30.67 -2.91 -24.83
N GLY A 16 -31.43 -3.83 -24.23
CA GLY A 16 -32.07 -4.94 -24.93
C GLY A 16 -31.12 -6.10 -25.23
N VAL A 17 -30.17 -6.38 -24.32
CA VAL A 17 -29.19 -7.48 -24.44
C VAL A 17 -29.15 -8.34 -23.20
N THR A 18 -28.37 -9.42 -23.21
CA THR A 18 -28.23 -10.29 -22.04
C THR A 18 -27.25 -9.71 -21.01
N LYS A 19 -27.39 -10.11 -19.73
CA LYS A 19 -26.39 -9.86 -18.68
C LYS A 19 -24.98 -10.30 -19.10
N MET A 20 -24.85 -11.43 -19.78
CA MET A 20 -23.55 -11.92 -20.27
C MET A 20 -22.91 -10.96 -21.26
N THR A 21 -23.70 -10.33 -22.13
CA THR A 21 -23.21 -9.35 -23.10
C THR A 21 -22.68 -8.09 -22.41
N VAL A 22 -23.41 -7.58 -21.41
CA VAL A 22 -22.95 -6.42 -20.60
C VAL A 22 -21.72 -6.79 -19.77
N SER A 23 -21.71 -7.97 -19.13
CA SER A 23 -20.55 -8.48 -18.38
C SER A 23 -19.31 -8.60 -19.28
N ARG A 24 -19.48 -9.13 -20.49
CA ARG A 24 -18.40 -9.24 -21.49
C ARG A 24 -17.90 -7.86 -21.92
N PHE A 25 -18.79 -6.90 -22.16
CA PHE A 25 -18.42 -5.51 -22.44
C PHE A 25 -17.58 -4.91 -21.31
N LEU A 26 -18.00 -5.07 -20.05
CA LEU A 26 -17.28 -4.52 -18.89
C LEU A 26 -15.87 -5.13 -18.73
N ARG A 27 -15.69 -6.40 -19.08
CA ARG A 27 -14.39 -7.09 -18.99
C ARG A 27 -13.49 -6.79 -20.19
N ASN A 28 -14.05 -6.82 -21.39
CA ASN A 28 -13.34 -6.57 -22.62
C ASN A 28 -14.30 -5.94 -23.66
N PRO A 29 -14.35 -4.59 -23.72
CA PRO A 29 -15.22 -3.88 -24.66
C PRO A 29 -15.01 -4.32 -26.11
N GLU A 30 -13.79 -4.76 -26.45
CA GLU A 30 -13.39 -5.17 -27.79
C GLU A 30 -14.24 -6.33 -28.34
N GLN A 31 -14.70 -7.21 -27.46
CA GLN A 31 -15.47 -8.41 -27.82
C GLN A 31 -16.94 -8.14 -28.17
N VAL A 32 -17.36 -6.88 -28.14
CA VAL A 32 -18.72 -6.46 -28.46
C VAL A 32 -18.67 -5.52 -29.67
N SER A 33 -19.68 -5.59 -30.55
CA SER A 33 -19.73 -4.75 -31.75
C SER A 33 -19.71 -3.26 -31.40
N VAL A 34 -19.07 -2.43 -32.23
CA VAL A 34 -18.90 -0.99 -32.00
C VAL A 34 -20.24 -0.29 -31.73
N ALA A 35 -21.27 -0.63 -32.51
CA ALA A 35 -22.62 -0.08 -32.32
C ALA A 35 -23.21 -0.41 -30.95
N LEU A 36 -22.92 -1.60 -30.41
CA LEU A 36 -23.42 -2.04 -29.12
C LEU A 36 -22.56 -1.51 -27.96
N ARG A 37 -21.25 -1.31 -28.15
CA ARG A 37 -20.38 -0.62 -27.17
C ARG A 37 -20.93 0.76 -26.80
N GLY A 38 -21.30 1.56 -27.79
CA GLY A 38 -21.86 2.90 -27.57
C GLY A 38 -23.17 2.88 -26.78
N LYS A 39 -24.08 1.95 -27.11
CA LYS A 39 -25.36 1.79 -26.39
C LYS A 39 -25.16 1.35 -24.94
N ILE A 40 -24.25 0.40 -24.70
CA ILE A 40 -23.96 -0.07 -23.34
C ILE A 40 -23.31 1.06 -22.52
N ALA A 41 -22.31 1.76 -23.07
CA ALA A 41 -21.67 2.88 -22.39
C ALA A 41 -22.67 3.97 -21.98
N ALA A 42 -23.55 4.39 -22.89
CA ALA A 42 -24.58 5.38 -22.59
C ALA A 42 -25.55 4.91 -21.50
N ALA A 43 -25.96 3.64 -21.53
CA ALA A 43 -26.84 3.08 -20.50
C ALA A 43 -26.17 2.98 -19.12
N LEU A 44 -24.86 2.69 -19.07
CA LEU A 44 -24.08 2.67 -17.83
C LEU A 44 -24.04 4.06 -17.19
N ASP A 45 -23.75 5.08 -17.98
CA ASP A 45 -23.67 6.48 -17.53
C ASP A 45 -25.04 7.01 -17.07
N GLU A 46 -26.09 6.77 -17.86
CA GLU A 46 -27.45 7.23 -17.55
C GLU A 46 -27.99 6.60 -16.26
N LEU A 47 -27.72 5.31 -16.06
CA LEU A 47 -28.15 4.59 -14.86
C LEU A 47 -27.24 4.86 -13.66
N GLY A 48 -26.01 5.37 -13.87
CA GLY A 48 -24.99 5.46 -12.84
C GLY A 48 -24.59 4.08 -12.30
N TYR A 49 -24.52 3.08 -13.17
CA TYR A 49 -24.17 1.72 -12.79
C TYR A 49 -22.68 1.63 -12.41
N ILE A 50 -22.39 1.09 -11.23
CA ILE A 50 -21.03 0.81 -10.78
C ILE A 50 -20.85 -0.71 -10.77
N PRO A 51 -19.89 -1.26 -11.54
CA PRO A 51 -19.59 -2.69 -11.52
C PRO A 51 -19.25 -3.18 -10.11
N ASN A 52 -19.89 -4.27 -9.69
CA ASN A 52 -19.52 -4.94 -8.45
C ASN A 52 -18.32 -5.85 -8.70
N ARG A 53 -17.18 -5.57 -8.08
CA ARG A 53 -15.96 -6.38 -8.20
C ARG A 53 -15.96 -7.64 -7.35
N ALA A 54 -16.85 -7.77 -6.35
CA ALA A 54 -16.84 -8.92 -5.44
C ALA A 54 -16.89 -10.30 -6.15
N PRO A 55 -17.72 -10.51 -7.20
CA PRO A 55 -17.71 -11.76 -7.96
C PRO A 55 -16.39 -12.02 -8.71
N ASP A 56 -15.69 -10.98 -9.17
CA ASP A 56 -14.39 -11.12 -9.85
C ASP A 56 -13.30 -11.49 -8.83
N ILE A 57 -13.33 -10.92 -7.62
CA ILE A 57 -12.42 -11.29 -6.52
C ILE A 57 -12.58 -12.78 -6.16
N LEU A 58 -13.83 -13.23 -6.05
CA LEU A 58 -14.16 -14.63 -5.73
C LEU A 58 -13.79 -15.62 -6.85
N SER A 59 -13.77 -15.18 -8.11
CA SER A 59 -13.55 -16.07 -9.27
C SER A 59 -12.11 -16.07 -9.79
N ASN A 60 -11.40 -14.94 -9.73
CA ASN A 60 -10.02 -14.80 -10.20
C ASN A 60 -8.98 -14.82 -9.07
N ALA A 61 -9.42 -14.84 -7.80
CA ALA A 61 -8.55 -14.80 -6.62
C ALA A 61 -7.58 -13.60 -6.56
N THR A 62 -7.89 -12.50 -7.26
CA THR A 62 -7.12 -11.25 -7.24
C THR A 62 -8.04 -10.08 -6.95
N SER A 63 -7.69 -9.24 -5.98
CA SER A 63 -8.43 -8.01 -5.65
C SER A 63 -7.99 -6.79 -6.47
N ARG A 64 -6.80 -6.85 -7.07
CA ARG A 64 -6.06 -5.68 -7.57
C ARG A 64 -5.93 -4.59 -6.52
N ALA A 65 -5.75 -4.99 -5.26
CA ALA A 65 -5.54 -4.07 -4.15
C ALA A 65 -4.19 -4.31 -3.48
N ILE A 66 -3.46 -3.25 -3.19
CA ILE A 66 -2.20 -3.30 -2.41
C ILE A 66 -2.45 -2.60 -1.09
N GLY A 67 -2.25 -3.32 0.02
CA GLY A 67 -2.32 -2.75 1.36
C GLY A 67 -1.08 -1.92 1.68
N VAL A 68 -1.26 -0.72 2.20
CA VAL A 68 -0.16 0.15 2.64
C VAL A 68 -0.43 0.57 4.08
N LEU A 69 0.45 0.17 5.00
CA LEU A 69 0.38 0.52 6.42
C LEU A 69 1.46 1.55 6.76
N LEU A 70 1.01 2.74 7.18
CA LEU A 70 1.88 3.86 7.56
C LEU A 70 1.69 4.19 9.05
N PRO A 71 2.74 4.56 9.80
CA PRO A 71 2.59 4.88 11.21
C PRO A 71 1.93 6.24 11.42
N SER A 72 2.09 7.17 10.47
CA SER A 72 1.53 8.51 10.55
C SER A 72 1.13 9.04 9.17
N LEU A 73 0.01 9.76 9.12
CA LEU A 73 -0.43 10.52 7.95
C LEU A 73 -0.01 11.99 8.01
N THR A 74 0.51 12.46 9.14
CA THR A 74 0.93 13.86 9.34
C THR A 74 2.41 14.07 9.08
N ASN A 75 3.21 12.99 9.06
CA ASN A 75 4.63 13.08 8.76
C ASN A 75 4.82 13.12 7.23
N GLN A 76 5.41 14.20 6.74
CA GLN A 76 5.62 14.46 5.30
C GLN A 76 6.41 13.36 4.59
N VAL A 77 7.31 12.65 5.30
CA VAL A 77 8.06 11.53 4.74
C VAL A 77 7.12 10.48 4.14
N PHE A 78 6.04 10.13 4.84
CA PHE A 78 5.11 9.10 4.37
C PHE A 78 4.18 9.60 3.26
N ALA A 79 3.92 10.91 3.19
CA ALA A 79 3.15 11.50 2.10
C ALA A 79 3.90 11.41 0.75
N GLU A 80 5.23 11.62 0.75
CA GLU A 80 6.05 11.41 -0.47
C GLU A 80 6.06 9.94 -0.89
N VAL A 81 6.21 9.04 0.08
CA VAL A 81 6.27 7.60 -0.16
C VAL A 81 4.97 7.08 -0.75
N LEU A 82 3.83 7.48 -0.18
CA LEU A 82 2.52 7.10 -0.69
C LEU A 82 2.32 7.58 -2.13
N ARG A 83 2.71 8.83 -2.45
CA ARG A 83 2.64 9.33 -3.83
C ARG A 83 3.53 8.52 -4.78
N GLY A 84 4.72 8.12 -4.34
CA GLY A 84 5.59 7.23 -5.10
C GLY A 84 4.94 5.88 -5.39
N ILE A 85 4.32 5.26 -4.38
CA ILE A 85 3.56 4.01 -4.53
C ILE A 85 2.42 4.19 -5.53
N GLU A 86 1.55 5.19 -5.32
CA GLU A 86 0.38 5.45 -6.17
C GLU A 86 0.76 5.72 -7.63
N SER A 87 1.85 6.44 -7.87
CA SER A 87 2.33 6.72 -9.24
C SER A 87 2.62 5.45 -10.06
N VAL A 88 2.96 4.35 -9.39
CA VAL A 88 3.22 3.05 -10.03
C VAL A 88 1.96 2.19 -10.01
N THR A 89 1.28 2.07 -8.86
CA THR A 89 0.13 1.16 -8.72
C THR A 89 -1.03 1.56 -9.62
N ASP A 90 -1.30 2.87 -9.75
CA ASP A 90 -2.39 3.37 -10.58
C ASP A 90 -2.17 3.07 -12.06
N ALA A 91 -0.93 3.24 -12.53
CA ALA A 91 -0.53 2.93 -13.90
C ALA A 91 -0.70 1.43 -14.24
N HIS A 92 -0.65 0.55 -13.23
CA HIS A 92 -0.83 -0.89 -13.37
C HIS A 92 -2.25 -1.37 -13.01
N GLY A 93 -3.18 -0.44 -12.74
CA GLY A 93 -4.58 -0.76 -12.43
C GLY A 93 -4.78 -1.40 -11.05
N TYR A 94 -3.82 -1.25 -10.14
CA TYR A 94 -3.94 -1.60 -8.73
C TYR A 94 -4.55 -0.42 -7.96
N GLN A 95 -5.27 -0.73 -6.88
CA GLN A 95 -5.82 0.24 -5.95
C GLN A 95 -5.04 0.19 -4.63
N THR A 96 -4.63 1.34 -4.15
CA THR A 96 -3.95 1.44 -2.85
C THR A 96 -4.97 1.45 -1.73
N MET A 97 -4.90 0.46 -0.83
CA MET A 97 -5.66 0.42 0.42
C MET A 97 -4.78 0.95 1.54
N LEU A 98 -5.01 2.20 1.93
CA LEU A 98 -4.24 2.86 2.98
C LEU A 98 -4.87 2.66 4.37
N ALA A 99 -4.04 2.33 5.36
CA ALA A 99 -4.40 2.54 6.76
C ALA A 99 -3.20 3.04 7.56
N HIS A 100 -3.50 3.66 8.71
CA HIS A 100 -2.46 4.10 9.63
C HIS A 100 -2.64 3.50 11.02
N TYR A 101 -1.52 3.30 11.72
CA TYR A 101 -1.47 2.60 13.01
C TYR A 101 -0.88 3.41 14.16
N GLY A 102 -0.46 4.66 13.93
CA GLY A 102 -0.06 5.56 15.02
C GLY A 102 1.15 5.09 15.81
N TYR A 103 2.03 4.28 15.21
CA TYR A 103 3.16 3.60 15.87
C TYR A 103 2.75 2.61 16.98
N LYS A 104 1.52 2.09 16.96
CA LYS A 104 1.06 1.07 17.90
C LYS A 104 1.02 -0.31 17.21
N PRO A 105 1.82 -1.29 17.64
CA PRO A 105 1.84 -2.63 17.03
C PRO A 105 0.47 -3.32 17.03
N GLU A 106 -0.34 -3.09 18.06
CA GLU A 106 -1.68 -3.66 18.15
C GLU A 106 -2.63 -3.06 17.11
N MET A 107 -2.49 -1.76 16.82
CA MET A 107 -3.26 -1.13 15.75
C MET A 107 -2.80 -1.61 14.37
N GLU A 108 -1.50 -1.80 14.15
CA GLU A 108 -0.98 -2.37 12.90
C GLU A 108 -1.61 -3.74 12.64
N GLN A 109 -1.63 -4.59 13.65
CA GLN A 109 -2.27 -5.90 13.62
C GLN A 109 -3.76 -5.82 13.26
N GLU A 110 -4.54 -4.96 13.91
CA GLU A 110 -5.96 -4.77 13.60
C GLU A 110 -6.20 -4.26 12.17
N ARG A 111 -5.36 -3.33 11.69
CA ARG A 111 -5.47 -2.81 10.32
C ARG A 111 -5.10 -3.86 9.28
N LEU A 112 -4.07 -4.65 9.54
CA LEU A 112 -3.69 -5.75 8.67
C LEU A 112 -4.80 -6.80 8.59
N GLU A 113 -5.38 -7.21 9.72
CA GLU A 113 -6.52 -8.14 9.76
C GLU A 113 -7.67 -7.65 8.88
N SER A 114 -8.00 -6.36 8.97
CA SER A 114 -9.02 -5.76 8.11
C SER A 114 -8.62 -5.81 6.63
N MET A 115 -7.39 -5.45 6.25
CA MET A 115 -6.97 -5.46 4.84
C MET A 115 -6.98 -6.86 4.24
N LEU A 116 -6.48 -7.85 4.98
CA LEU A 116 -6.48 -9.25 4.53
C LEU A 116 -7.91 -9.79 4.34
N SER A 117 -8.89 -9.31 5.13
CA SER A 117 -10.31 -9.66 4.91
C SER A 117 -10.87 -9.19 3.56
N TRP A 118 -10.22 -8.22 2.91
CA TRP A 118 -10.55 -7.74 1.56
C TRP A 118 -9.71 -8.41 0.46
N ASN A 119 -8.92 -9.45 0.79
CA ASN A 119 -8.05 -10.20 -0.13
C ASN A 119 -7.05 -9.31 -0.88
N ILE A 120 -6.35 -8.39 -0.20
CA ILE A 120 -5.26 -7.62 -0.82
C ILE A 120 -4.23 -8.57 -1.47
N ASP A 121 -3.70 -8.16 -2.64
CA ASP A 121 -2.78 -8.96 -3.44
C ASP A 121 -1.31 -8.77 -3.03
N GLY A 122 -1.03 -7.77 -2.19
CA GLY A 122 0.31 -7.45 -1.69
C GLY A 122 0.26 -6.44 -0.56
N LEU A 123 1.33 -6.39 0.24
CA LEU A 123 1.41 -5.58 1.45
C LEU A 123 2.70 -4.74 1.48
N ILE A 124 2.58 -3.47 1.85
CA ILE A 124 3.68 -2.55 2.09
C ILE A 124 3.63 -2.08 3.54
N LEU A 125 4.75 -2.29 4.25
CA LEU A 125 4.98 -1.92 5.65
C LEU A 125 6.14 -0.92 5.72
N THR A 126 6.16 -0.07 6.73
CA THR A 126 7.22 0.95 6.92
C THR A 126 8.08 0.75 8.16
N GLU A 127 7.74 -0.25 8.96
CA GLU A 127 8.48 -0.70 10.15
C GLU A 127 8.74 -2.19 9.97
N ARG A 128 9.62 -2.74 10.81
CA ARG A 128 10.02 -4.17 10.76
C ARG A 128 9.69 -4.97 12.00
N THR A 129 9.47 -4.26 13.10
CA THR A 129 9.09 -4.89 14.35
C THR A 129 7.58 -5.05 14.36
N HIS A 130 7.13 -6.29 14.23
CA HIS A 130 5.71 -6.65 14.16
C HIS A 130 5.32 -7.58 15.30
N THR A 131 4.03 -7.63 15.63
CA THR A 131 3.55 -8.60 16.62
C THR A 131 3.62 -10.02 16.06
N PRO A 132 3.74 -11.07 16.91
CA PRO A 132 3.69 -12.46 16.46
C PRO A 132 2.43 -12.80 15.66
N ARG A 133 1.29 -12.16 15.98
CA ARG A 133 0.03 -12.36 15.25
C ARG A 133 0.06 -11.68 13.88
N THR A 134 0.64 -10.48 13.77
CA THR A 134 0.91 -9.84 12.46
C THR A 134 1.74 -10.75 11.58
N LEU A 135 2.87 -11.26 12.09
CA LEU A 135 3.74 -12.18 11.35
C LEU A 135 2.99 -13.43 10.91
N LYS A 136 2.16 -14.01 11.79
CA LYS A 136 1.37 -15.19 11.45
C LYS A 136 0.34 -14.92 10.36
N MET A 137 -0.30 -13.75 10.38
CA MET A 137 -1.25 -13.34 9.34
C MET A 137 -0.57 -13.15 8.00
N ILE A 138 0.62 -12.54 7.97
CA ILE A 138 1.43 -12.37 6.76
C ILE A 138 1.82 -13.74 6.19
N GLU A 139 2.34 -14.63 7.02
CA GLU A 139 2.73 -16.00 6.62
C GLU A 139 1.55 -16.76 6.00
N VAL A 140 0.37 -16.71 6.65
CA VAL A 140 -0.83 -17.41 6.17
C VAL A 140 -1.40 -16.78 4.90
N ALA A 141 -1.31 -15.46 4.75
CA ALA A 141 -1.80 -14.76 3.57
C ALA A 141 -1.01 -15.15 2.31
N GLY A 142 0.28 -15.43 2.43
CA GLY A 142 1.11 -15.87 1.31
C GLY A 142 1.22 -14.84 0.17
N ILE A 143 1.05 -13.56 0.50
CA ILE A 143 1.16 -12.43 -0.44
C ILE A 143 2.56 -11.80 -0.35
N PRO A 144 3.07 -11.18 -1.43
CA PRO A 144 4.33 -10.45 -1.39
C PRO A 144 4.29 -9.33 -0.35
N VAL A 145 5.38 -9.18 0.42
CA VAL A 145 5.50 -8.15 1.46
C VAL A 145 6.74 -7.31 1.24
N VAL A 146 6.55 -5.99 1.22
CA VAL A 146 7.65 -5.02 1.11
C VAL A 146 7.75 -4.22 2.40
N GLU A 147 8.90 -4.26 3.05
CA GLU A 147 9.25 -3.38 4.17
C GLU A 147 10.09 -2.20 3.67
N LEU A 148 9.67 -0.99 4.01
CA LEU A 148 10.29 0.25 3.55
C LEU A 148 11.23 0.87 4.59
N MET A 149 11.94 1.92 4.16
CA MET A 149 12.74 2.86 4.97
C MET A 149 14.10 2.34 5.44
N ASP A 150 14.35 1.03 5.42
CA ASP A 150 15.67 0.46 5.69
C ASP A 150 15.88 -0.81 4.87
N SER A 151 17.08 -0.97 4.32
CA SER A 151 17.43 -2.07 3.42
C SER A 151 18.54 -2.97 3.94
N LYS A 152 18.92 -2.85 5.21
CA LYS A 152 20.08 -3.55 5.78
C LYS A 152 19.75 -4.53 6.87
N SER A 153 18.78 -4.23 7.72
CA SER A 153 18.35 -5.22 8.71
C SER A 153 17.48 -6.31 8.07
N PRO A 154 17.37 -7.49 8.71
CA PRO A 154 16.55 -8.58 8.19
C PRO A 154 15.12 -8.13 7.87
N CYS A 155 14.57 -8.64 6.77
CA CYS A 155 13.22 -8.36 6.30
C CYS A 155 12.41 -9.65 6.12
N LEU A 156 11.09 -9.52 6.04
CA LEU A 156 10.14 -10.61 5.84
C LEU A 156 10.26 -11.23 4.44
N ASP A 157 10.35 -10.39 3.41
CA ASP A 157 10.40 -10.82 2.02
C ASP A 157 11.26 -9.83 1.20
N ILE A 158 10.75 -8.62 0.98
CA ILE A 158 11.44 -7.58 0.20
C ILE A 158 11.71 -6.36 1.09
N ALA A 159 12.93 -5.82 1.03
CA ALA A 159 13.29 -4.56 1.69
C ALA A 159 13.64 -3.47 0.69
N VAL A 160 13.06 -2.27 0.86
CA VAL A 160 13.37 -1.09 0.04
C VAL A 160 13.65 0.10 0.94
N GLY A 161 14.88 0.60 0.91
CA GLY A 161 15.29 1.71 1.75
C GLY A 161 16.76 2.02 1.57
N PHE A 162 17.38 2.49 2.64
CA PHE A 162 18.81 2.77 2.68
C PHE A 162 19.41 2.33 4.01
N ASP A 163 20.72 2.37 4.10
CA ASP A 163 21.45 2.07 5.33
C ASP A 163 21.34 3.26 6.30
N ASN A 164 20.45 3.17 7.27
CA ASN A 164 20.24 4.24 8.24
C ASN A 164 21.45 4.45 9.16
N PHE A 165 22.19 3.38 9.46
CA PHE A 165 23.40 3.45 10.29
C PHE A 165 24.47 4.24 9.54
N GLU A 166 24.76 3.83 8.31
CA GLU A 166 25.80 4.45 7.50
C GLU A 166 25.43 5.89 7.11
N ALA A 167 24.16 6.18 6.83
CA ALA A 167 23.71 7.54 6.59
C ALA A 167 23.99 8.47 7.78
N ALA A 168 23.73 8.02 9.01
CA ALA A 168 24.02 8.80 10.21
C ALA A 168 25.52 8.90 10.50
N ARG A 169 26.28 7.83 10.27
CA ARG A 169 27.73 7.80 10.42
C ARG A 169 28.39 8.79 9.46
N GLN A 170 28.09 8.73 8.17
CA GLN A 170 28.64 9.62 7.13
C GLN A 170 28.32 11.09 7.42
N MET A 171 27.09 11.40 7.81
CA MET A 171 26.70 12.77 8.18
C MET A 171 27.55 13.28 9.36
N THR A 172 27.69 12.47 10.40
CA THR A 172 28.46 12.82 11.61
C THR A 172 29.95 12.98 11.29
N THR A 173 30.54 12.04 10.54
CA THR A 173 31.93 12.14 10.07
C THR A 173 32.17 13.42 9.27
N ALA A 174 31.23 13.81 8.40
CA ALA A 174 31.33 15.04 7.62
C ALA A 174 31.26 16.31 8.50
N ILE A 175 30.59 16.28 9.65
CA ILE A 175 30.57 17.37 10.63
C ILE A 175 31.91 17.42 11.39
N ILE A 176 32.45 16.27 11.82
CA ILE A 176 33.75 16.16 12.50
C ILE A 176 34.90 16.65 11.61
N ALA A 177 34.87 16.28 10.32
CA ALA A 177 35.86 16.69 9.33
C ALA A 177 35.92 18.22 9.13
N ARG A 178 34.84 18.94 9.46
CA ARG A 178 34.79 20.41 9.45
C ARG A 178 35.35 21.06 10.73
N GLY A 179 35.85 20.25 11.68
CA GLY A 179 36.47 20.73 12.92
C GLY A 179 35.56 20.76 14.14
N HIS A 180 34.29 20.36 14.02
CA HIS A 180 33.38 20.28 15.17
C HIS A 180 33.74 19.09 16.08
N ARG A 181 33.62 19.26 17.40
CA ARG A 181 34.04 18.24 18.40
C ARG A 181 32.98 17.90 19.44
N HIS A 182 32.07 18.83 19.75
CA HIS A 182 30.97 18.63 20.68
C HIS A 182 29.66 18.55 19.93
N ILE A 183 29.42 17.40 19.30
CA ILE A 183 28.21 17.12 18.53
C ILE A 183 27.18 16.48 19.46
N ALA A 184 25.90 16.80 19.27
CA ALA A 184 24.80 16.21 20.01
C ALA A 184 23.79 15.55 19.06
N TYR A 185 23.31 14.37 19.42
CA TYR A 185 22.23 13.69 18.71
C TYR A 185 20.88 13.98 19.40
N LEU A 186 19.94 14.54 18.64
CA LEU A 186 18.58 14.81 19.12
C LEU A 186 17.60 13.90 18.36
N GLY A 187 17.21 12.80 18.99
CA GLY A 187 16.22 11.87 18.47
C GLY A 187 14.81 12.19 18.96
N ALA A 188 13.82 12.07 18.07
CA ALA A 188 12.41 12.15 18.43
C ALA A 188 11.78 10.75 18.34
N ARG A 189 11.29 10.23 19.47
CA ARG A 189 10.82 8.84 19.65
C ARG A 189 11.95 7.82 19.48
N LEU A 190 12.07 6.87 20.40
CA LEU A 190 13.08 5.80 20.34
C LEU A 190 12.59 4.63 19.48
N ASP A 191 12.12 4.92 18.27
CA ASP A 191 11.80 3.87 17.29
C ASP A 191 13.09 3.20 16.77
N GLU A 192 12.94 2.02 16.16
CA GLU A 192 14.07 1.19 15.72
C GLU A 192 15.04 1.98 14.82
N ARG A 193 14.49 2.73 13.86
CA ARG A 193 15.28 3.55 12.93
C ARG A 193 16.02 4.68 13.64
N THR A 194 15.41 5.32 14.63
CA THR A 194 16.08 6.37 15.43
C THR A 194 17.23 5.78 16.25
N ILE A 195 17.06 4.56 16.77
CA ILE A 195 18.13 3.85 17.49
C ILE A 195 19.27 3.47 16.53
N ILE A 196 18.96 3.00 15.31
CA ILE A 196 19.97 2.66 14.29
C ILE A 196 20.79 3.91 13.92
N LYS A 197 20.14 5.06 13.71
CA LYS A 197 20.82 6.32 13.43
C LYS A 197 21.67 6.80 14.59
N GLN A 198 21.18 6.65 15.83
CA GLN A 198 21.95 6.97 17.03
C GLN A 198 23.25 6.16 17.08
N LYS A 199 23.19 4.85 16.81
CA LYS A 199 24.38 3.99 16.76
C LYS A 199 25.38 4.44 15.68
N GLY A 200 24.90 4.85 14.50
CA GLY A 200 25.76 5.37 13.43
C GLY A 200 26.47 6.67 13.83
N TYR A 201 25.73 7.56 14.50
CA TYR A 201 26.29 8.77 15.12
C TYR A 201 27.35 8.43 16.18
N GLU A 202 27.04 7.54 17.14
CA GLU A 202 27.95 7.13 18.21
C GLU A 202 29.23 6.53 17.65
N GLN A 203 29.12 5.68 16.61
CA GLN A 203 30.29 5.10 15.96
C GLN A 203 31.20 6.17 15.35
N ALA A 204 30.63 7.14 14.63
CA ALA A 204 31.43 8.22 14.06
C ALA A 204 32.12 9.09 15.12
N MET A 205 31.51 9.25 16.29
CA MET A 205 32.12 9.96 17.43
C MET A 205 33.25 9.15 18.08
N LEU A 206 33.16 7.81 18.07
CA LEU A 206 34.21 6.91 18.57
C LEU A 206 35.40 6.80 17.62
N ASP A 207 35.16 6.89 16.32
CA ASP A 207 36.19 6.77 15.27
C ASP A 207 37.08 8.04 15.15
N ALA A 208 36.69 9.16 15.77
CA ALA A 208 37.28 10.49 15.61
C ALA A 208 38.31 10.86 16.70
#